data_AF-A0A7R7GMP3-F1
#
_entry.id   AF-A0A7R7GMP3-F1
#
_cell.length_a   1.000
_cell.length_b   1.000
_cell.length_c   1.000
_cell.angle_alpha   90.00
_cell.angle_beta   90.00
_cell.angle_gamma   90.00
#
_symmetry.space_group_name_H-M   'P 1'
#
loop_
_entity.id
_entity.type
_entity.pdbx_description
1 polymer ?
#
loop_
_entity_poly.entity_id
_entity_poly.type
_entity_poly.pdbx_seq_one_letter_code
_entity_poly.pdbx_strand_id
1 'polypeptide(L)'
;MRTAPAKPAVLAALLLLLGSAAAGPATASALADPTAPNPRGQRGAQGMADAGLTWTRVTENRREAVINGIRVTEGDRLGGVRILRIRHGAVMIETASGRSTLRLQPSRIKQRP
;
A
#
# COMPACT_ATOMS: atom_id res chain seq x y z
N MET A 1 -12.43 -5.66 68.30
CA MET A 1 -11.86 -5.47 66.95
C MET A 1 -12.11 -4.02 66.55
N ARG A 2 -11.09 -3.14 66.65
CA ARG A 2 -11.20 -1.70 66.41
C ARG A 2 -10.54 -1.39 65.06
N THR A 3 -11.32 -0.98 64.06
CA THR A 3 -10.82 -0.47 62.79
C THR A 3 -10.28 0.94 62.97
N ALA A 4 -9.01 1.16 62.63
CA ALA A 4 -8.38 2.49 62.71
C ALA A 4 -9.01 3.47 61.71
N PRO A 5 -9.11 4.78 62.03
CA PRO A 5 -9.59 5.78 61.08
C PRO A 5 -8.51 6.03 60.02
N ALA A 6 -8.85 5.82 58.75
CA ALA A 6 -7.97 6.15 57.63
C ALA A 6 -7.67 7.66 57.64
N LYS A 7 -6.38 8.02 57.71
CA LYS A 7 -5.92 9.41 57.69
C LYS A 7 -6.37 10.10 56.40
N PRO A 8 -6.92 11.33 56.43
CA PRO A 8 -7.43 12.03 55.25
C PRO A 8 -6.35 12.26 54.17
N ALA A 9 -5.07 12.29 54.58
CA ALA A 9 -3.93 12.36 53.67
C ALA A 9 -3.80 11.14 52.73
N VAL A 10 -4.21 9.95 53.19
CA VAL A 10 -4.17 8.71 52.38
C VAL A 10 -5.30 8.72 51.35
N LEU A 11 -6.46 9.27 51.70
CA LEU A 11 -7.61 9.38 50.83
C LEU A 11 -7.38 10.42 49.72
N ALA A 12 -6.73 11.54 50.05
CA ALA A 12 -6.31 12.55 49.08
C ALA A 12 -5.22 12.03 48.12
N ALA A 13 -4.24 11.28 48.63
CA ALA A 13 -3.22 10.66 47.80
C ALA A 13 -3.79 9.59 46.85
N LEU A 14 -4.80 8.83 47.30
CA LEU A 14 -5.49 7.85 46.46
C LEU A 14 -6.31 8.53 45.35
N LEU A 15 -7.02 9.63 45.67
CA LEU A 15 -7.76 10.42 44.67
C LEU A 15 -6.84 11.07 43.62
N LEU A 16 -5.65 11.53 44.01
CA LEU A 16 -4.64 12.07 43.09
C LEU A 16 -4.03 10.97 42.18
N LEU A 17 -3.87 9.74 42.69
CA LEU A 17 -3.42 8.62 41.86
C LEU A 17 -4.48 8.16 40.85
N LEU A 18 -5.77 8.16 41.23
CA LEU A 18 -6.85 7.79 40.30
C LEU A 18 -7.11 8.86 39.22
N GLY A 19 -6.85 10.14 39.50
CA GLY A 19 -7.06 11.23 38.54
C GLY A 19 -6.08 11.26 37.36
N SER A 20 -4.89 10.65 37.51
CA SER A 20 -3.84 10.67 36.47
C SER A 20 -4.03 9.61 35.37
N ALA A 21 -5.00 8.70 35.49
CA ALA A 21 -5.15 7.57 34.57
C ALA A 21 -6.06 7.84 33.34
N ALA A 22 -6.69 9.02 33.24
CA ALA A 22 -7.69 9.31 32.21
C ALA A 22 -7.16 10.07 30.97
N ALA A 23 -5.89 10.48 30.94
CA ALA A 23 -5.31 11.19 29.80
C ALA A 23 -4.70 10.21 28.79
N GLY A 24 -5.55 9.45 28.10
CA GLY A 24 -5.15 8.69 26.91
C GLY A 24 -4.73 9.63 25.77
N PRO A 25 -3.73 9.27 24.96
CA PRO A 25 -3.31 10.10 23.84
C PRO A 25 -4.46 10.28 22.85
N ALA A 26 -4.90 11.52 22.66
CA ALA A 26 -5.84 11.88 21.62
C ALA A 26 -5.15 11.68 20.26
N THR A 27 -5.47 10.58 19.58
CA THR A 27 -5.00 10.33 18.22
C THR A 27 -5.88 11.12 17.27
N ALA A 28 -5.46 12.34 16.94
CA ALA A 28 -6.07 13.11 15.86
C ALA A 28 -5.76 12.42 14.53
N SER A 29 -6.75 11.71 13.97
CA SER A 29 -6.67 11.19 12.61
C SER A 29 -6.80 12.36 11.65
N ALA A 30 -5.70 12.76 11.03
CA ALA A 30 -5.71 13.79 10.00
C ALA A 30 -6.58 13.29 8.82
N LEU A 31 -7.64 14.03 8.50
CA LEU A 31 -8.48 13.76 7.35
C LEU A 31 -7.62 13.86 6.09
N ALA A 32 -7.38 12.73 5.43
CA ALA A 32 -6.54 12.68 4.24
C ALA A 32 -7.18 13.52 3.12
N ASP A 33 -6.42 14.46 2.57
CA ASP A 33 -6.84 15.26 1.43
C ASP A 33 -7.06 14.33 0.21
N PRO A 34 -8.30 14.18 -0.29
CA PRO A 34 -8.59 13.31 -1.43
C PRO A 34 -7.98 13.82 -2.74
N THR A 35 -7.50 15.07 -2.77
CA THR A 35 -6.83 15.69 -3.92
C THR A 35 -5.31 15.60 -3.86
N ALA A 36 -4.76 15.06 -2.76
CA ALA A 36 -3.32 14.89 -2.64
C ALA A 36 -2.77 13.99 -3.77
N PRO A 37 -1.71 14.42 -4.47
CA PRO A 37 -1.10 13.60 -5.50
C PRO A 37 -0.60 12.30 -4.87
N ASN A 38 -0.90 11.17 -5.50
CA ASN A 38 -0.49 9.86 -5.00
C ASN A 38 1.04 9.84 -4.82
N PRO A 39 1.57 9.63 -3.60
CA PRO A 39 3.00 9.51 -3.39
C PRO A 39 3.54 8.39 -4.29
N ARG A 40 4.57 8.71 -5.08
CA ARG A 40 5.13 7.80 -6.09
C ARG A 40 5.35 6.41 -5.49
N GLY A 41 4.61 5.42 -5.99
CA GLY A 41 4.86 4.00 -5.70
C GLY A 41 4.16 3.43 -4.46
N GLN A 42 3.28 4.17 -3.79
CA GLN A 42 2.53 3.63 -2.65
C GLN A 42 1.26 2.91 -3.13
N ARG A 43 1.45 1.79 -3.81
CA ARG A 43 0.39 0.77 -3.96
C ARG A 43 0.97 -0.55 -3.51
N GLY A 44 0.37 -1.10 -2.46
CA GLY A 44 0.81 -2.34 -1.82
C GLY A 44 0.97 -3.47 -2.82
N ALA A 45 1.83 -4.42 -2.50
CA ALA A 45 2.05 -5.66 -3.22
C ALA A 45 0.76 -6.48 -3.30
N GLN A 46 -0.16 -6.08 -4.19
CA GLN A 46 -1.30 -6.88 -4.57
C GLN A 46 -0.74 -8.04 -5.40
N GLY A 47 -1.00 -9.26 -4.91
CA GLY A 47 -0.51 -10.50 -5.52
C GLY A 47 -0.78 -10.54 -7.02
N MET A 48 0.17 -11.11 -7.76
CA MET A 48 0.23 -11.11 -9.21
C MET A 48 -0.85 -11.97 -9.90
N ALA A 49 -1.83 -12.49 -9.16
CA ALA A 49 -2.88 -13.37 -9.69
C ALA A 49 -3.69 -12.69 -10.82
N ASP A 50 -3.85 -11.37 -10.73
CA ASP A 50 -4.36 -10.51 -11.80
C ASP A 50 -3.31 -9.46 -12.19
N ALA A 51 -2.21 -9.91 -12.81
CA ALA A 51 -1.20 -8.98 -13.32
C ALA A 51 -1.79 -8.13 -14.46
N GLY A 52 -2.10 -6.87 -14.19
CA GLY A 52 -2.62 -5.93 -15.17
C GLY A 52 -1.50 -5.06 -15.75
N LEU A 53 -1.22 -5.19 -17.05
CA LEU A 53 -0.33 -4.27 -17.75
C LEU A 53 -1.02 -2.93 -17.92
N THR A 54 -0.50 -1.89 -17.26
CA THR A 54 -1.09 -0.55 -17.30
C THR A 54 -0.48 0.29 -18.42
N TRP A 55 0.84 0.22 -18.61
CA TRP A 55 1.55 1.04 -19.58
C TRP A 55 2.90 0.43 -19.97
N THR A 56 3.39 0.79 -21.16
CA THR A 56 4.73 0.45 -21.66
C THR A 56 5.38 1.69 -22.29
N ARG A 57 6.65 1.93 -21.97
CA ARG A 57 7.55 2.86 -22.68
C ARG A 57 8.61 2.06 -23.41
N VAL A 58 8.70 2.24 -24.72
CA VAL A 58 9.75 1.64 -25.53
C VAL A 58 10.37 2.74 -26.38
N THR A 59 11.58 3.12 -26.04
CA THR A 59 12.46 3.96 -26.85
C THR A 59 13.69 3.15 -27.26
N GLU A 60 14.57 3.73 -28.09
CA GLU A 60 15.83 3.09 -28.49
C GLU A 60 16.71 2.75 -27.29
N ASN A 61 16.80 3.67 -26.32
CA ASN A 61 17.70 3.55 -25.17
C ASN A 61 17.02 3.03 -23.88
N ARG A 62 15.69 2.90 -23.87
CA ARG A 62 14.97 2.62 -22.62
C ARG A 62 13.69 1.83 -22.84
N ARG A 63 13.52 0.78 -22.04
CA ARG A 63 12.32 -0.07 -22.03
C ARG A 63 11.79 -0.18 -20.61
N GLU A 64 10.57 0.25 -20.40
CA GLU A 64 9.91 0.22 -19.09
C GLU A 64 8.45 -0.18 -19.23
N ALA A 65 7.92 -0.81 -18.19
CA ALA A 65 6.51 -1.12 -18.09
C ALA A 65 5.99 -0.76 -16.70
N VAL A 66 4.69 -0.55 -16.59
CA VAL A 66 3.99 -0.46 -15.30
C VAL A 66 3.03 -1.63 -15.21
N ILE A 67 3.31 -2.53 -14.26
CA ILE A 67 2.50 -3.71 -13.94
C ILE A 67 1.95 -3.51 -12.54
N ASN A 68 0.63 -3.56 -12.36
CA ASN A 68 -0.02 -3.34 -11.06
C ASN A 68 0.38 -2.02 -10.37
N GLY A 69 0.69 -0.98 -11.15
CA GLY A 69 1.15 0.31 -10.63
C GLY A 69 2.65 0.38 -10.29
N ILE A 70 3.40 -0.72 -10.42
CA ILE A 70 4.84 -0.78 -10.16
C ILE A 70 5.61 -0.67 -11.48
N ARG A 71 6.58 0.24 -11.52
CA ARG A 71 7.48 0.40 -12.67
C ARG A 71 8.53 -0.71 -12.66
N VAL A 72 8.71 -1.35 -13.82
CA VAL A 72 9.67 -2.44 -14.02
C VAL A 72 10.47 -2.26 -15.31
N THR A 73 11.67 -2.80 -15.31
CA THR A 73 12.58 -2.93 -16.46
C THR A 73 12.83 -4.40 -16.83
N GLU A 74 13.44 -4.64 -18.00
CA GLU A 74 13.83 -5.99 -18.41
C GLU A 74 14.85 -6.57 -17.42
N GLY A 75 14.64 -7.82 -16.98
CA GLY A 75 15.47 -8.47 -15.97
C GLY A 75 14.92 -8.37 -14.55
N ASP A 76 14.03 -7.43 -14.26
CA ASP A 76 13.45 -7.27 -12.93
C ASP A 76 12.65 -8.51 -12.50
N ARG A 77 12.56 -8.70 -11.18
CA ARG A 77 11.70 -9.71 -10.57
C ARG A 77 10.66 -9.06 -9.67
N LEU A 78 9.40 -9.45 -9.83
CA LEU A 78 8.28 -8.93 -9.06
C LEU A 78 7.32 -10.08 -8.73
N GLY A 79 7.07 -10.32 -7.44
CA GLY A 79 6.10 -11.34 -7.00
C GLY A 79 6.35 -12.76 -7.54
N GLY A 80 7.61 -13.19 -7.66
CA GLY A 80 7.95 -14.52 -8.21
C GLY A 80 7.95 -14.61 -9.73
N VAL A 81 7.78 -13.48 -10.41
CA VAL A 81 7.77 -13.38 -11.87
C VAL A 81 8.99 -12.60 -12.35
N ARG A 82 9.64 -13.07 -13.41
CA ARG A 82 10.75 -12.39 -14.08
C ARG A 82 10.27 -11.68 -15.34
N ILE A 83 10.68 -10.43 -15.52
CA ILE A 83 10.43 -9.67 -16.74
C ILE A 83 11.46 -10.07 -17.79
N LEU A 84 11.00 -10.68 -18.88
CA LEU A 84 11.88 -11.16 -19.95
C LEU A 84 12.11 -10.10 -21.04
N ARG A 85 11.03 -9.46 -21.47
CA ARG A 85 11.09 -8.49 -22.57
C ARG A 85 9.91 -7.53 -22.51
N ILE A 86 10.15 -6.25 -22.80
CA ILE A 86 9.13 -5.21 -22.90
C ILE A 86 9.00 -4.76 -24.37
N ARG A 87 7.79 -4.88 -24.90
CA ARG A 87 7.39 -4.45 -26.25
C ARG A 87 6.27 -3.41 -26.15
N HIS A 88 5.95 -2.77 -27.27
CA HIS A 88 4.79 -1.89 -27.35
C HIS A 88 3.51 -2.66 -26.99
N GLY A 89 2.85 -2.24 -25.91
CA GLY A 89 1.58 -2.82 -25.46
C GLY A 89 1.66 -4.25 -24.94
N ALA A 90 2.86 -4.82 -24.76
CA ALA A 90 3.02 -6.19 -24.29
C ALA A 90 4.31 -6.41 -23.49
N VAL A 91 4.25 -7.25 -22.46
CA VAL A 91 5.40 -7.66 -21.65
C VAL A 91 5.45 -9.17 -21.57
N MET A 92 6.59 -9.75 -21.95
CA MET A 92 6.86 -11.17 -21.77
C MET A 92 7.37 -11.40 -20.36
N ILE A 93 6.76 -12.34 -19.66
CA ILE A 93 7.06 -12.68 -18.29
C ILE A 93 7.33 -14.18 -18.13
N GLU A 94 8.12 -14.53 -17.13
CA GLU A 94 8.40 -15.91 -16.73
C GLU A 94 7.96 -16.12 -15.28
N THR A 95 7.17 -17.16 -15.07
CA THR A 95 6.59 -17.57 -13.79
C THR A 95 7.02 -19.00 -13.49
N ALA A 96 6.70 -19.52 -12.30
CA ALA A 96 6.94 -20.93 -11.97
C ALA A 96 6.24 -21.90 -12.95
N SER A 97 5.10 -21.50 -13.52
CA SER A 97 4.36 -22.26 -14.54
C SER A 97 4.90 -22.12 -15.97
N GLY A 98 5.93 -21.29 -16.18
CA GLY A 98 6.52 -21.03 -17.49
C GLY A 98 6.30 -19.60 -17.99
N ARG A 99 6.40 -19.43 -19.32
CA ARG A 99 6.39 -18.11 -19.96
C ARG A 99 4.97 -17.70 -20.37
N SER A 100 4.64 -16.43 -20.11
CA SER A 100 3.36 -15.82 -20.50
C SER A 100 3.58 -14.41 -21.06
N THR A 101 2.57 -13.86 -21.73
CA THR A 101 2.60 -12.50 -22.27
C THR A 101 1.46 -11.69 -21.67
N LEU A 102 1.82 -10.65 -20.92
CA LEU A 102 0.90 -9.63 -20.45
C LEU A 102 0.63 -8.64 -21.57
N ARG A 103 -0.65 -8.39 -21.88
CA ARG A 103 -1.07 -7.43 -22.91
C ARG A 103 -1.80 -6.26 -22.27
N LEU A 104 -1.62 -5.08 -22.84
CA LEU A 104 -2.41 -3.91 -22.47
C LEU A 104 -3.87 -4.21 -22.80
N GLN A 105 -4.76 -4.04 -21.83
CA GLN A 105 -6.19 -4.14 -22.09
C GLN A 105 -6.66 -2.86 -22.81
N PRO A 106 -7.57 -2.98 -23.81
CA PRO A 106 -8.15 -1.80 -24.45
C PRO A 106 -8.90 -0.97 -23.41
N SER A 107 -8.77 0.35 -23.50
CA SER A 107 -9.51 1.28 -22.64
C SER A 107 -11.01 1.03 -22.83
N ARG A 108 -11.70 0.59 -21.78
CA ARG A 108 -13.17 0.47 -21.80
C ARG A 108 -13.75 1.89 -21.91
N ILE A 109 -14.14 2.29 -23.11
CA ILE A 109 -14.83 3.57 -23.34
C ILE A 109 -16.32 3.34 -23.02
N LYS A 110 -16.87 4.13 -22.10
CA LYS A 110 -18.34 4.17 -21.89
C LYS A 110 -18.97 4.81 -23.13
N GLN A 111 -19.75 4.04 -23.88
CA GLN A 111 -20.63 4.61 -24.91
C GLN A 111 -21.88 5.17 -24.21
N ARG A 112 -22.20 6.44 -24.49
CA ARG A 112 -23.45 7.06 -24.04
C ARG A 112 -24.59 6.49 -24.89
N PRO A 113 -25.71 6.05 -24.30
CA PRO A 113 -26.88 5.62 -25.07
C PRO A 113 -27.46 6.77 -25.89
#